data_AF-A0A952K5R1-F1
#
_entry.id   AF-A0A952K5R1-F1
#
_cell.length_a   1.000
_cell.length_b   1.000
_cell.length_c   1.000
_cell.angle_alpha   90.00
_cell.angle_beta   90.00
_cell.angle_gamma   90.00
#
_symmetry.space_group_name_H-M   'P 1'
#
loop_
_entity.id
_entity.type
_entity.pdbx_description
1 polymer ?
#
loop_
_entity_poly.entity_id
_entity_poly.type
_entity_poly.pdbx_seq_one_letter_code
_entity_poly.pdbx_strand_id
1 'polypeptide(L)'
;QPAPLEGQPLDRPFAWALIKLDGADTPLLHAVAAASSDAISTGARVHAHWIDEPVGAITDIAYFALGEEAEPEGTADDRDPITMLVAPSSIEIQHTASLPESTFLRGLEEGKLLGARTGKTGKVYFPAREADPATGKQLDEFIELPDKGTVTTYAIINIPFAGQRIKPPYVAAYILLDRADIPFLHLILEIEAADVRMGMRVEAVWKPRDEWGLGIDNIDYFRPTGEPDADYDTYKHHL
;
A
#
# COMPACT_ATOMS: atom_id res chain seq x y z
N GLN A 1 -15.68 -37.56 -2.35
CA GLN A 1 -16.35 -37.66 -3.66
C GLN A 1 -15.38 -38.36 -4.60
N PRO A 2 -15.81 -39.40 -5.35
CA PRO A 2 -14.89 -40.18 -6.19
C PRO A 2 -14.62 -39.57 -7.58
N ALA A 3 -15.35 -38.52 -7.98
CA ALA A 3 -15.17 -37.83 -9.25
C ALA A 3 -14.67 -36.38 -9.01
N PRO A 4 -13.67 -35.90 -9.74
CA PRO A 4 -13.23 -34.50 -9.70
C PRO A 4 -14.33 -33.50 -10.04
N LEU A 5 -14.28 -32.32 -9.43
CA LEU A 5 -15.12 -31.19 -9.79
C LEU A 5 -14.56 -30.49 -11.04
N GLU A 6 -15.41 -29.73 -11.74
CA GLU A 6 -14.99 -28.85 -12.83
C GLU A 6 -13.88 -27.89 -12.37
N GLY A 7 -12.84 -27.73 -13.18
CA GLY A 7 -11.66 -26.90 -12.87
C GLY A 7 -10.56 -27.58 -12.04
N GLN A 8 -10.71 -28.87 -11.69
CA GLN A 8 -9.61 -29.64 -11.09
C GLN A 8 -8.53 -30.00 -12.13
N PRO A 9 -7.28 -30.23 -11.72
CA PRO A 9 -6.17 -30.52 -12.64
C PRO A 9 -6.35 -31.77 -13.51
N LEU A 10 -7.17 -32.73 -13.06
CA LEU A 10 -7.47 -33.97 -13.77
C LEU A 10 -8.98 -34.25 -13.73
N ASP A 11 -9.50 -34.81 -14.82
CA ASP A 11 -10.90 -35.25 -14.97
C ASP A 11 -11.14 -36.70 -14.45
N ARG A 12 -10.08 -37.34 -13.98
CA ARG A 12 -10.04 -38.70 -13.42
C ARG A 12 -9.55 -38.68 -11.96
N PRO A 13 -9.72 -39.77 -11.18
CA PRO A 13 -9.24 -39.81 -9.79
C PRO A 13 -7.76 -39.42 -9.65
N PHE A 14 -7.48 -38.61 -8.63
CA PHE A 14 -6.15 -38.11 -8.30
C PHE A 14 -6.07 -37.75 -6.82
N ALA A 15 -4.86 -37.49 -6.31
CA ALA A 15 -4.61 -37.03 -4.95
C ALA A 15 -3.90 -35.67 -4.95
N TRP A 16 -4.23 -34.80 -3.99
CA TRP A 16 -3.39 -33.66 -3.65
C TRP A 16 -2.29 -34.11 -2.68
N ALA A 17 -1.04 -33.82 -3.01
CA ALA A 17 0.11 -34.22 -2.20
C ALA A 17 1.19 -33.13 -2.16
N LEU A 18 1.99 -33.16 -1.10
CA LEU A 18 3.22 -32.38 -0.98
C LEU A 18 4.36 -33.15 -1.64
N ILE A 19 4.83 -32.68 -2.79
CA ILE A 19 5.87 -33.30 -3.59
C ILE A 19 7.22 -32.68 -3.25
N LYS A 20 8.11 -33.47 -2.67
CA LYS A 20 9.50 -33.06 -2.45
C LYS A 20 10.34 -33.54 -3.62
N LEU A 21 10.77 -32.62 -4.47
CA LEU A 21 11.71 -32.92 -5.56
C LEU A 21 13.07 -33.33 -4.98
N ASP A 22 13.75 -34.24 -5.66
CA ASP A 22 15.09 -34.66 -5.24
C ASP A 22 16.04 -33.46 -5.28
N GLY A 23 16.77 -33.25 -4.17
CA GLY A 23 17.63 -32.08 -3.97
C GLY A 23 16.92 -30.82 -3.47
N ALA A 24 15.59 -30.78 -3.40
CA ALA A 24 14.86 -29.66 -2.82
C ALA A 24 14.75 -29.79 -1.29
N ASP A 25 14.76 -28.67 -0.57
CA ASP A 25 14.52 -28.63 0.88
C ASP A 25 13.04 -28.53 1.26
N THR A 26 12.22 -27.99 0.36
CA THR A 26 10.79 -27.71 0.57
C THR A 26 9.92 -28.48 -0.42
N PRO A 27 8.70 -28.90 -0.03
CA PRO A 27 7.77 -29.53 -0.94
C PRO A 27 6.90 -28.52 -1.70
N LEU A 28 6.44 -28.93 -2.89
CA LEU A 28 5.43 -28.26 -3.71
C LEU A 28 4.10 -28.98 -3.54
N LEU A 29 3.00 -28.27 -3.26
CA LEU A 29 1.66 -28.86 -3.31
C LEU A 29 1.25 -29.07 -4.78
N HIS A 30 0.98 -30.30 -5.18
CA HIS A 30 0.55 -30.62 -6.55
C HIS A 30 -0.37 -31.85 -6.62
N ALA A 31 -1.07 -31.99 -7.74
CA ALA A 31 -1.86 -33.18 -8.07
C ALA A 31 -0.96 -34.38 -8.45
N VAL A 32 -1.31 -35.56 -7.94
CA VAL A 32 -0.72 -36.86 -8.28
C VAL A 32 -1.80 -37.76 -8.91
N ALA A 33 -1.54 -38.26 -10.12
CA ALA A 33 -2.42 -39.22 -10.77
C ALA A 33 -2.41 -40.55 -10.00
N ALA A 34 -3.53 -40.88 -9.37
CA ALA A 34 -3.68 -42.09 -8.57
C ALA A 34 -5.12 -42.63 -8.74
N ALA A 35 -5.24 -43.88 -9.20
CA ALA A 35 -6.54 -44.48 -9.53
C ALA A 35 -7.46 -44.67 -8.31
N SER A 36 -6.89 -44.72 -7.10
CA SER A 36 -7.62 -44.81 -5.84
C SER A 36 -6.76 -44.32 -4.68
N SER A 37 -7.37 -44.12 -3.50
CA SER A 37 -6.63 -43.80 -2.26
C SER A 37 -5.59 -44.85 -1.89
N ASP A 38 -5.83 -46.11 -2.24
CA ASP A 38 -4.96 -47.23 -1.88
C ASP A 38 -3.77 -47.36 -2.83
N ALA A 39 -3.81 -46.65 -3.97
CA ALA A 39 -2.75 -46.66 -4.97
C ALA A 39 -1.58 -45.73 -4.64
N ILE A 40 -1.70 -44.88 -3.60
CA ILE A 40 -0.69 -43.91 -3.20
C ILE A 40 -0.45 -43.95 -1.69
N SER A 41 0.78 -43.71 -1.26
CA SER A 41 1.16 -43.64 0.14
C SER A 41 2.24 -42.58 0.36
N THR A 42 2.37 -42.11 1.60
CA THR A 42 3.47 -41.22 1.98
C THR A 42 4.81 -41.91 1.73
N GLY A 43 5.71 -41.22 1.02
CA GLY A 43 7.02 -41.76 0.61
C GLY A 43 7.01 -42.44 -0.76
N ALA A 44 5.85 -42.53 -1.43
CA ALA A 44 5.79 -42.98 -2.82
C ALA A 44 6.64 -42.07 -3.72
N ARG A 45 7.35 -42.69 -4.66
CA ARG A 45 8.12 -41.99 -5.69
C ARG A 45 7.20 -41.53 -6.81
N VAL A 46 7.47 -40.34 -7.31
CA VAL A 46 6.72 -39.72 -8.40
C VAL A 46 7.67 -39.01 -9.36
N HIS A 47 7.20 -38.79 -10.57
CA HIS A 47 7.85 -37.94 -11.57
C HIS A 47 6.83 -36.97 -12.17
N ALA A 48 7.31 -35.84 -12.68
CA ALA A 48 6.44 -34.84 -13.32
C ALA A 48 5.96 -35.35 -14.68
N HIS A 49 4.68 -35.14 -14.97
CA HIS A 49 4.09 -35.23 -16.29
C HIS A 49 3.85 -33.82 -16.82
N TRP A 50 4.40 -33.52 -17.98
CA TRP A 50 4.33 -32.19 -18.58
C TRP A 50 3.14 -32.08 -19.55
N ILE A 51 2.62 -30.86 -19.74
CA ILE A 51 1.73 -30.60 -20.88
C ILE A 51 2.50 -30.70 -22.21
N ASP A 52 1.77 -30.95 -23.30
CA ASP A 52 2.37 -31.17 -24.64
C ASP A 52 3.25 -30.01 -25.12
N GLU A 53 2.83 -28.77 -24.83
CA GLU A 53 3.52 -27.54 -25.24
C GLU A 53 3.76 -26.63 -24.01
N PRO A 54 4.86 -26.83 -23.26
CA PRO A 54 5.19 -26.00 -22.10
C PRO A 54 5.41 -24.53 -22.47
N VAL A 55 4.86 -23.60 -21.69
CA VAL A 55 4.94 -22.17 -21.96
C VAL A 55 5.93 -21.42 -21.05
N GLY A 56 6.52 -22.10 -20.06
CA GLY A 56 7.37 -21.52 -19.03
C GLY A 56 6.60 -21.10 -17.77
N ALA A 57 5.53 -21.82 -17.41
CA ALA A 57 4.73 -21.58 -16.21
C ALA A 57 4.74 -22.79 -15.27
N ILE A 58 4.47 -22.58 -13.97
CA ILE A 58 4.36 -23.71 -13.03
C ILE A 58 3.27 -24.71 -13.41
N THR A 59 2.26 -24.25 -14.17
CA THR A 59 1.17 -25.06 -14.73
C THR A 59 1.60 -25.93 -15.91
N ASP A 60 2.84 -25.84 -16.37
CA ASP A 60 3.38 -26.76 -17.37
C ASP A 60 3.54 -28.18 -16.79
N ILE A 61 3.69 -28.29 -15.47
CA ILE A 61 3.53 -29.57 -14.77
C ILE A 61 2.03 -29.83 -14.68
N ALA A 62 1.52 -30.69 -15.55
CA ALA A 62 0.10 -31.05 -15.56
C ALA A 62 -0.28 -31.82 -14.28
N TYR A 63 0.55 -32.79 -13.90
CA TYR A 63 0.42 -33.58 -12.66
C TYR A 63 1.70 -34.36 -12.40
N PHE A 64 1.77 -35.04 -11.26
CA PHE A 64 2.81 -36.03 -10.97
C PHE A 64 2.27 -37.45 -11.17
N ALA A 65 3.02 -38.32 -11.83
CA ALA A 65 2.68 -39.74 -11.98
C ALA A 65 3.48 -40.59 -10.99
N LEU A 66 2.90 -41.69 -10.52
CA LEU A 66 3.57 -42.63 -9.62
C LEU A 66 4.68 -43.39 -10.37
N GLY A 67 5.82 -43.56 -9.70
CA GLY A 67 6.99 -44.26 -10.25
C GLY A 67 8.22 -43.36 -10.35
N GLU A 68 9.35 -43.98 -10.65
CA GLU A 68 10.68 -43.33 -10.73
C GLU A 68 11.10 -42.99 -12.16
N GLU A 69 10.41 -43.55 -13.16
CA GLU A 69 10.73 -43.35 -14.58
C GLU A 69 10.28 -41.96 -15.02
N ALA A 70 11.21 -41.02 -15.14
CA ALA A 70 10.92 -39.69 -15.65
C ALA A 70 10.57 -39.73 -17.14
N GLU A 71 9.69 -38.82 -17.55
CA GLU A 71 9.42 -38.57 -18.97
C GLU A 71 10.67 -38.00 -19.67
N PRO A 72 10.81 -38.21 -20.98
CA PRO A 72 11.89 -37.60 -21.75
C PRO A 72 11.90 -36.10 -21.54
N GLU A 73 13.07 -35.54 -21.25
CA GLU A 73 13.22 -34.09 -21.13
C GLU A 73 12.81 -33.42 -22.45
N GLY A 74 12.02 -32.34 -22.33
CA GLY A 74 11.70 -31.48 -23.47
C GLY A 74 12.97 -30.87 -24.07
N THR A 75 12.86 -30.38 -25.30
CA THR A 75 13.95 -29.65 -25.95
C THR A 75 14.33 -28.43 -25.13
N ALA A 76 15.65 -28.22 -24.94
CA ALA A 76 16.18 -27.04 -24.28
C ALA A 76 15.65 -25.77 -24.98
N ASP A 77 15.28 -24.82 -24.15
CA ASP A 77 14.68 -23.56 -24.54
C ASP A 77 15.76 -22.48 -24.67
N ASP A 78 15.82 -21.82 -25.83
CA ASP A 78 16.83 -20.80 -26.16
C ASP A 78 16.44 -19.39 -25.64
N ARG A 79 15.38 -19.27 -24.83
CA ARG A 79 14.96 -17.99 -24.24
C ARG A 79 15.99 -17.45 -23.23
N ASP A 80 16.10 -16.13 -23.19
CA ASP A 80 16.93 -15.44 -22.19
C ASP A 80 16.41 -15.72 -20.76
N PRO A 81 17.31 -15.75 -19.75
CA PRO A 81 16.91 -15.91 -18.35
C PRO A 81 15.88 -14.87 -17.91
N ILE A 82 14.84 -15.31 -17.18
CA ILE A 82 13.85 -14.40 -16.57
C ILE A 82 14.54 -13.54 -15.50
N THR A 83 14.57 -12.22 -15.69
CA THR A 83 15.19 -11.28 -14.74
C THR A 83 14.19 -10.54 -13.84
N MET A 84 12.91 -10.53 -14.20
CA MET A 84 11.84 -9.84 -13.47
C MET A 84 10.52 -10.60 -13.61
N LEU A 85 9.76 -10.68 -12.51
CA LEU A 85 8.40 -11.19 -12.49
C LEU A 85 7.44 -10.07 -12.05
N VAL A 86 6.48 -9.72 -12.89
CA VAL A 86 5.39 -8.80 -12.52
C VAL A 86 4.29 -9.62 -11.88
N ALA A 87 4.18 -9.56 -10.55
CA ALA A 87 3.12 -10.20 -9.78
C ALA A 87 2.15 -9.13 -9.27
N PRO A 88 1.07 -8.79 -10.02
CA PRO A 88 0.12 -7.79 -9.56
C PRO A 88 -0.58 -8.30 -8.30
N SER A 89 -0.54 -7.50 -7.24
CA SER A 89 -1.29 -7.74 -6.01
C SER A 89 -2.16 -6.52 -5.69
N SER A 90 -3.40 -6.77 -5.30
CA SER A 90 -4.36 -5.73 -4.95
C SER A 90 -5.17 -6.14 -3.72
N ILE A 91 -5.48 -5.18 -2.88
CA ILE A 91 -6.42 -5.34 -1.77
C ILE A 91 -7.52 -4.29 -1.91
N GLU A 92 -8.77 -4.71 -1.77
CA GLU A 92 -9.91 -3.81 -1.64
C GLU A 92 -10.33 -3.77 -0.17
N ILE A 93 -10.44 -2.57 0.38
CA ILE A 93 -10.82 -2.35 1.78
C ILE A 93 -12.09 -1.50 1.78
N GLN A 94 -13.17 -2.06 2.34
CA GLN A 94 -14.34 -1.25 2.70
C GLN A 94 -14.08 -0.58 4.05
N HIS A 95 -14.04 0.75 4.04
CA HIS A 95 -13.79 1.57 5.21
C HIS A 95 -15.06 2.33 5.60
N THR A 96 -15.41 2.31 6.88
CA THR A 96 -16.47 3.16 7.44
C THR A 96 -15.81 4.23 8.29
N ALA A 97 -15.98 5.49 7.90
CA ALA A 97 -15.37 6.59 8.62
C ALA A 97 -15.87 6.65 10.08
N SER A 98 -14.92 6.79 11.01
CA SER A 98 -15.24 6.97 12.43
C SER A 98 -15.94 8.31 12.71
N LEU A 99 -16.39 8.53 13.96
CA LEU A 99 -16.95 9.82 14.35
C LEU A 99 -15.93 10.98 14.19
N PRO A 100 -14.68 10.90 14.70
CA PRO A 100 -13.71 11.98 14.50
C PRO A 100 -13.38 12.26 13.05
N GLU A 101 -13.22 11.21 12.24
CA GLU A 101 -12.95 11.34 10.81
C GLU A 101 -14.15 11.95 10.06
N SER A 102 -15.37 11.48 10.33
CA SER A 102 -16.60 12.05 9.75
C SER A 102 -16.75 13.54 10.07
N THR A 103 -16.43 13.95 11.30
CA THR A 103 -16.44 15.36 11.71
C THR A 103 -15.40 16.17 10.94
N PHE A 104 -14.17 15.66 10.82
CA PHE A 104 -13.11 16.30 10.04
C PHE A 104 -13.48 16.45 8.56
N LEU A 105 -13.97 15.39 7.91
CA LEU A 105 -14.36 15.38 6.50
C LEU A 105 -15.51 16.36 6.20
N ARG A 106 -16.51 16.43 7.08
CA ARG A 106 -17.59 17.44 6.97
C ARG A 106 -17.08 18.86 7.21
N GLY A 107 -16.13 19.03 8.14
CA GLY A 107 -15.45 20.31 8.33
C GLY A 107 -14.75 20.79 7.07
N LEU A 108 -14.05 19.89 6.36
CA LEU A 108 -13.38 20.20 5.09
C LEU A 108 -14.35 20.62 3.99
N GLU A 109 -15.54 20.02 3.91
CA GLU A 109 -16.59 20.46 2.99
C GLU A 109 -17.03 21.91 3.28
N GLU A 110 -16.98 22.35 4.54
CA GLU A 110 -17.26 23.73 4.95
C GLU A 110 -16.04 24.66 4.88
N GLY A 111 -14.86 24.16 4.50
CA GLY A 111 -13.62 24.95 4.45
C GLY A 111 -12.99 25.16 5.82
N LYS A 112 -13.25 24.24 6.76
CA LYS A 112 -12.73 24.28 8.13
C LYS A 112 -11.74 23.15 8.35
N LEU A 113 -10.59 23.48 8.90
CA LEU A 113 -9.59 22.50 9.32
C LEU A 113 -9.85 22.11 10.77
N LEU A 114 -10.44 20.95 11.00
CA LEU A 114 -10.75 20.48 12.35
C LEU A 114 -9.71 19.48 12.84
N GLY A 115 -8.92 19.88 13.85
CA GLY A 115 -8.13 18.97 14.66
C GLY A 115 -8.96 18.41 15.82
N ALA A 116 -8.44 17.38 16.49
CA ALA A 116 -9.08 16.81 17.67
C ALA A 116 -8.07 16.41 18.76
N ARG A 117 -8.50 16.48 20.02
CA ARG A 117 -7.69 16.10 21.20
C ARG A 117 -8.52 15.36 22.24
N THR A 118 -7.85 14.69 23.17
CA THR A 118 -8.49 14.13 24.37
C THR A 118 -8.50 15.16 25.50
N GLY A 119 -9.69 15.61 25.90
CA GLY A 119 -9.91 16.61 26.94
C GLY A 119 -9.19 17.94 26.68
N LYS A 120 -9.17 18.83 27.69
CA LYS A 120 -8.72 20.23 27.51
C LYS A 120 -7.22 20.44 27.34
N THR A 121 -6.40 19.45 27.67
CA THR A 121 -4.94 19.55 27.72
C THR A 121 -4.23 18.56 26.79
N GLY A 122 -4.99 17.77 26.05
CA GLY A 122 -4.44 16.81 25.10
C GLY A 122 -3.75 17.49 23.92
N LYS A 123 -2.88 16.72 23.26
CA LYS A 123 -2.26 17.10 21.98
C LYS A 123 -3.32 17.17 20.89
N VAL A 124 -3.21 18.16 20.00
CA VAL A 124 -4.16 18.40 18.92
C VAL A 124 -3.70 17.69 17.65
N TYR A 125 -4.44 16.66 17.26
CA TYR A 125 -4.13 15.85 16.08
C TYR A 125 -4.92 16.34 14.86
N PHE A 126 -4.20 16.56 13.76
CA PHE A 126 -4.76 16.89 12.45
C PHE A 126 -4.09 16.04 11.36
N PRO A 127 -4.85 15.34 10.50
CA PRO A 127 -6.29 15.11 10.58
C PRO A 127 -6.73 14.42 11.88
N ALA A 128 -7.98 14.62 12.28
CA ALA A 128 -8.55 13.97 13.47
C ALA A 128 -8.54 12.43 13.30
N ARG A 129 -8.13 11.72 14.36
CA ARG A 129 -8.05 10.24 14.37
C ARG A 129 -9.09 9.63 15.30
N GLU A 130 -9.32 8.32 15.17
CA GLU A 130 -10.32 7.60 15.98
C GLU A 130 -10.00 7.61 17.47
N ALA A 131 -8.71 7.52 17.80
CA ALA A 131 -8.20 7.51 19.17
C ALA A 131 -6.87 8.26 19.26
N ASP A 132 -6.58 8.81 20.44
CA ASP A 132 -5.30 9.38 20.80
C ASP A 132 -4.21 8.29 20.73
N PRO A 133 -3.21 8.41 19.84
CA PRO A 133 -2.16 7.40 19.69
C PRO A 133 -1.30 7.22 20.94
N ALA A 134 -1.25 8.21 21.85
CA ALA A 134 -0.47 8.10 23.07
C ALA A 134 -1.22 7.36 24.20
N THR A 135 -2.55 7.42 24.21
CA THR A 135 -3.36 6.94 25.35
C THR A 135 -4.43 5.90 24.99
N GLY A 136 -4.76 5.74 23.70
CA GLY A 136 -5.85 4.91 23.22
C GLY A 136 -7.25 5.44 23.55
N LYS A 137 -7.36 6.64 24.14
CA LYS A 137 -8.64 7.26 24.47
C LYS A 137 -9.27 7.91 23.24
N GLN A 138 -10.58 8.07 23.26
CA GLN A 138 -11.28 8.81 22.21
C GLN A 138 -10.81 10.27 22.15
N LEU A 139 -10.73 10.82 20.94
CA LEU A 139 -10.64 12.27 20.73
C LEU A 139 -12.05 12.86 20.83
N ASP A 140 -12.29 13.69 21.83
CA ASP A 140 -13.63 14.18 22.22
C ASP A 140 -13.79 15.71 22.12
N GLU A 141 -12.69 16.46 22.01
CA GLU A 141 -12.71 17.90 21.75
C GLU A 141 -12.20 18.21 20.34
N PHE A 142 -13.06 18.79 19.50
CA PHE A 142 -12.72 19.28 18.16
C PHE A 142 -12.36 20.76 18.20
N ILE A 143 -11.28 21.12 17.51
CA ILE A 143 -10.72 22.47 17.50
C ILE A 143 -10.52 22.89 16.06
N GLU A 144 -11.08 24.04 15.69
CA GLU A 144 -10.81 24.67 14.41
C GLU A 144 -9.40 25.26 14.39
N LEU A 145 -8.59 24.77 13.47
CA LEU A 145 -7.22 25.18 13.19
C LEU A 145 -7.24 26.22 12.05
N PRO A 146 -6.29 27.17 12.06
CA PRO A 146 -6.09 28.04 10.91
C PRO A 146 -5.44 27.25 9.77
N ASP A 147 -5.51 27.80 8.57
CA ASP A 147 -4.91 27.25 7.36
C ASP A 147 -3.46 27.71 7.14
N LYS A 148 -2.83 28.25 8.19
CA LYS A 148 -1.42 28.61 8.24
C LYS A 148 -0.62 27.60 9.05
N GLY A 149 0.63 27.37 8.64
CA GLY A 149 1.52 26.43 9.30
C GLY A 149 3.00 26.62 8.96
N THR A 150 3.81 25.71 9.48
CA THR A 150 5.26 25.68 9.33
C THR A 150 5.70 24.40 8.62
N VAL A 151 6.58 24.51 7.63
CA VAL A 151 7.28 23.36 7.05
C VAL A 151 8.24 22.77 8.09
N THR A 152 7.98 21.55 8.56
CA THR A 152 8.85 20.90 9.56
C THR A 152 9.95 20.09 8.89
N THR A 153 9.64 19.34 7.83
CA THR A 153 10.59 18.62 6.99
C THR A 153 10.02 18.45 5.57
N TYR A 154 10.86 18.16 4.57
CA TYR A 154 10.42 18.10 3.17
C TYR A 154 11.32 17.20 2.31
N ALA A 155 10.79 16.81 1.16
CA ALA A 155 11.51 16.10 0.11
C ALA A 155 11.28 16.76 -1.26
N ILE A 156 12.36 16.89 -2.04
CA ILE A 156 12.30 17.36 -3.42
C ILE A 156 12.21 16.15 -4.34
N ILE A 157 11.10 16.03 -5.06
CA ILE A 157 10.86 14.91 -5.96
C ILE A 157 11.33 15.28 -7.37
N ASN A 158 12.41 14.63 -7.82
CA ASN A 158 13.07 14.93 -9.10
C ASN A 158 12.81 13.88 -10.19
N ILE A 159 12.51 12.64 -9.81
CA ILE A 159 12.40 11.50 -10.73
C ILE A 159 10.93 11.14 -10.91
N PRO A 160 10.44 11.00 -12.15
CA PRO A 160 9.07 10.60 -12.40
C PRO A 160 8.83 9.13 -12.03
N PHE A 161 7.62 8.81 -11.59
CA PHE A 161 7.17 7.44 -11.37
C PHE A 161 5.78 7.20 -11.97
N ALA A 162 5.44 5.95 -12.25
CA ALA A 162 4.17 5.59 -12.87
C ALA A 162 2.98 6.00 -11.99
N GLY A 163 1.97 6.67 -12.58
CA GLY A 163 0.77 7.15 -11.88
C GLY A 163 0.92 8.50 -11.17
N GLN A 164 2.10 9.13 -11.25
CA GLN A 164 2.32 10.47 -10.70
C GLN A 164 1.49 11.52 -11.46
N ARG A 165 0.74 12.35 -10.72
CA ARG A 165 -0.11 13.42 -11.29
C ARG A 165 0.62 14.75 -11.49
N ILE A 166 1.71 14.98 -10.75
CA ILE A 166 2.44 16.24 -10.72
C ILE A 166 3.79 16.05 -11.40
N LYS A 167 4.13 16.98 -12.30
CA LYS A 167 5.39 16.95 -13.04
C LYS A 167 6.56 17.37 -12.12
N PRO A 168 7.63 16.56 -12.01
CA PRO A 168 8.86 16.98 -11.32
C PRO A 168 9.52 18.23 -11.96
N PRO A 169 10.29 19.02 -11.18
CA PRO A 169 10.46 18.92 -9.73
C PRO A 169 9.31 19.55 -8.95
N TYR A 170 8.92 18.93 -7.82
CA TYR A 170 8.01 19.53 -6.84
C TYR A 170 8.42 19.14 -5.42
N VAL A 171 7.86 19.85 -4.43
CA VAL A 171 8.15 19.61 -3.02
C VAL A 171 6.94 19.01 -2.31
N ALA A 172 7.18 17.88 -1.62
CA ALA A 172 6.27 17.33 -0.63
C ALA A 172 6.83 17.62 0.76
N ALA A 173 6.06 18.29 1.60
CA ALA A 173 6.47 18.75 2.92
C ALA A 173 5.51 18.29 4.00
N TYR A 174 6.06 18.01 5.18
CA TYR A 174 5.29 17.90 6.41
C TYR A 174 5.02 19.32 6.94
N ILE A 175 3.74 19.66 7.07
CA ILE A 175 3.27 20.98 7.50
C ILE A 175 2.62 20.84 8.87
N LEU A 176 3.16 21.56 9.86
CA LEU A 176 2.55 21.71 11.17
C LEU A 176 1.64 22.95 11.14
N LEU A 177 0.33 22.74 11.10
CA LEU A 177 -0.64 23.84 11.22
C LEU A 177 -0.51 24.53 12.58
N ASP A 178 -0.76 25.84 12.62
CA ASP A 178 -0.70 26.56 13.88
C ASP A 178 -1.75 26.01 14.85
N ARG A 179 -1.35 25.78 16.10
CA ARG A 179 -2.16 25.14 17.15
C ARG A 179 -2.38 23.63 16.98
N ALA A 180 -1.76 22.98 15.98
CA ALA A 180 -1.67 21.52 15.90
C ALA A 180 -0.39 20.99 16.59
N ASP A 181 -0.38 19.70 16.88
CA ASP A 181 0.77 19.00 17.48
C ASP A 181 1.34 17.87 16.60
N ILE A 182 0.79 17.69 15.40
CA ILE A 182 1.28 16.71 14.42
C ILE A 182 1.28 17.34 13.02
N PRO A 183 2.35 17.18 12.25
CA PRO A 183 2.37 17.65 10.88
C PRO A 183 1.66 16.66 9.97
N PHE A 184 1.15 17.16 8.85
CA PHE A 184 0.59 16.34 7.78
C PHE A 184 1.31 16.63 6.46
N LEU A 185 1.33 15.63 5.59
CA LEU A 185 2.03 15.73 4.31
C LEU A 185 1.17 16.50 3.30
N HIS A 186 1.73 17.54 2.70
CA HIS A 186 1.13 18.26 1.58
C HIS A 186 2.18 18.82 0.62
N LEU A 187 1.72 19.35 -0.51
CA LEU A 187 2.55 19.98 -1.53
C LEU A 187 2.87 21.43 -1.19
N ILE A 188 4.10 21.86 -1.47
CA ILE A 188 4.49 23.27 -1.49
C ILE A 188 4.70 23.72 -2.94
N LEU A 189 3.96 24.72 -3.38
CA LEU A 189 4.07 25.34 -4.72
C LEU A 189 4.24 26.86 -4.59
N GLU A 190 4.25 27.57 -5.72
CA GLU A 190 4.53 29.02 -5.80
C GLU A 190 5.91 29.42 -5.24
N ILE A 191 6.84 28.48 -5.25
CA ILE A 191 8.24 28.68 -4.88
C ILE A 191 9.11 27.69 -5.63
N GLU A 192 10.35 28.07 -5.93
CA GLU A 192 11.34 27.16 -6.49
C GLU A 192 11.70 26.08 -5.46
N ALA A 193 11.79 24.82 -5.90
CA ALA A 193 12.02 23.69 -5.00
C ALA A 193 13.32 23.83 -4.18
N ALA A 194 14.33 24.53 -4.71
CA ALA A 194 15.60 24.80 -4.05
C ALA A 194 15.49 25.83 -2.90
N ASP A 195 14.43 26.63 -2.87
CA ASP A 195 14.24 27.70 -1.87
C ASP A 195 13.37 27.25 -0.69
N VAL A 196 12.73 26.07 -0.78
CA VAL A 196 12.01 25.46 0.35
C VAL A 196 12.99 25.05 1.44
N ARG A 197 12.62 25.34 2.69
CA ARG A 197 13.46 25.09 3.87
C ARG A 197 12.61 24.83 5.10
N MET A 198 13.19 24.14 6.07
CA MET A 198 12.56 23.93 7.38
C MET A 198 12.33 25.28 8.08
N GLY A 199 11.20 25.42 8.76
CA GLY A 199 10.79 26.67 9.41
C GLY A 199 9.99 27.61 8.51
N MET A 200 9.95 27.39 7.19
CA MET A 200 9.19 28.25 6.27
C MET A 200 7.71 28.31 6.65
N ARG A 201 7.18 29.53 6.73
CA ARG A 201 5.76 29.81 6.98
C ARG A 201 4.95 29.68 5.70
N VAL A 202 3.88 28.90 5.77
CA VAL A 202 3.05 28.55 4.62
C VAL A 202 1.57 28.70 4.95
N GLU A 203 0.76 28.96 3.92
CA GLU A 203 -0.70 29.01 4.00
C GLU A 203 -1.35 28.15 2.91
N ALA A 204 -2.52 27.60 3.21
CA ALA A 204 -3.24 26.75 2.28
C ALA A 204 -3.81 27.57 1.12
N VAL A 205 -3.69 27.04 -0.09
CA VAL A 205 -4.42 27.49 -1.26
C VAL A 205 -5.50 26.46 -1.55
N TRP A 206 -6.75 26.90 -1.43
CA TRP A 206 -7.92 26.05 -1.63
C TRP A 206 -8.35 26.06 -3.10
N LYS A 207 -8.85 24.92 -3.57
CA LYS A 207 -9.50 24.82 -4.89
C LYS A 207 -10.73 25.73 -5.00
N PRO A 208 -11.23 26.03 -6.20
CA PRO A 208 -12.55 26.60 -6.38
C PRO A 208 -13.63 25.82 -5.62
N ARG A 209 -14.56 26.52 -4.98
CA ARG A 209 -15.52 25.92 -4.04
C ARG A 209 -16.42 24.85 -4.65
N ASP A 210 -16.67 24.93 -5.95
CA ASP A 210 -17.46 23.99 -6.76
C ASP A 210 -16.72 22.68 -7.08
N GLU A 211 -15.40 22.63 -6.88
CA GLU A 211 -14.59 21.42 -7.02
C GLU A 211 -14.40 20.67 -5.70
N TRP A 212 -14.91 21.20 -4.58
CA TRP A 212 -14.71 20.60 -3.27
C TRP A 212 -15.52 19.33 -3.08
N GLY A 213 -14.86 18.32 -2.51
CA GLY A 213 -15.48 17.14 -1.93
C GLY A 213 -15.34 17.16 -0.41
N LEU A 214 -15.17 15.96 0.16
CA LEU A 214 -14.93 15.76 1.60
C LEU A 214 -13.43 15.62 1.94
N GLY A 215 -12.57 15.53 0.92
CA GLY A 215 -11.17 15.16 1.07
C GLY A 215 -10.24 16.33 1.36
N ILE A 216 -9.07 16.02 1.91
CA ILE A 216 -8.01 17.01 2.15
C ILE A 216 -7.52 17.66 0.85
N ASP A 217 -7.76 17.01 -0.29
CA ASP A 217 -7.48 17.53 -1.62
C ASP A 217 -8.38 18.71 -2.02
N ASN A 218 -9.30 19.17 -1.15
CA ASN A 218 -9.89 20.51 -1.26
C ASN A 218 -8.82 21.61 -1.13
N ILE A 219 -7.75 21.35 -0.37
CA ILE A 219 -6.52 22.14 -0.42
C ILE A 219 -5.72 21.66 -1.63
N ASP A 220 -5.46 22.56 -2.57
CA ASP A 220 -4.71 22.23 -3.78
C ASP A 220 -3.21 22.12 -3.46
N TYR A 221 -2.69 23.07 -2.70
CA TYR A 221 -1.31 23.12 -2.22
C TYR A 221 -1.16 24.15 -1.09
N PHE A 222 0.05 24.26 -0.55
CA PHE A 222 0.44 25.35 0.33
C PHE A 222 1.46 26.26 -0.37
N ARG A 223 1.39 27.55 -0.11
CA ARG A 223 2.34 28.55 -0.63
C ARG A 223 3.06 29.27 0.51
N PRO A 224 4.27 29.83 0.29
CA PRO A 224 4.93 30.66 1.30
C PRO A 224 4.11 31.92 1.62
N THR A 225 4.05 32.29 2.90
CA THR A 225 3.36 33.52 3.33
C THR A 225 4.23 34.77 3.19
N GLY A 226 5.55 34.60 3.06
CA GLY A 226 6.53 35.69 3.14
C GLY A 226 6.85 36.15 4.58
N GLU A 227 6.22 35.56 5.59
CA GLU A 227 6.59 35.75 6.99
C GLU A 227 8.00 35.18 7.27
N PRO A 228 8.74 35.71 8.27
CA PRO A 228 10.00 35.11 8.71
C PRO A 228 9.82 33.64 9.10
N ASP A 229 10.87 32.84 8.90
CA ASP A 229 10.86 31.44 9.29
C ASP A 229 10.61 31.28 10.80
N ALA A 230 9.87 30.24 11.17
CA ALA A 230 9.66 29.86 12.55
C ALA A 230 10.99 29.45 13.20
N ASP A 231 11.12 29.76 14.49
CA ASP A 231 12.26 29.32 15.30
C ASP A 231 12.28 27.78 15.39
N TYR A 232 13.46 27.19 15.19
CA TYR A 232 13.64 25.74 15.19
C TYR A 232 13.12 25.06 16.48
N ASP A 233 13.26 25.71 17.64
CA ASP A 233 12.80 25.17 18.91
C ASP A 233 11.27 24.99 18.97
N THR A 234 10.52 25.71 18.13
CA THR A 234 9.07 25.61 18.07
C THR A 234 8.57 24.36 17.34
N TYR A 235 9.39 23.76 16.45
CA TYR A 235 8.97 22.63 15.63
C TYR A 235 9.90 21.41 15.63
N LYS A 236 11.08 21.47 16.27
CA LYS A 236 12.06 20.36 16.30
C LYS A 236 11.55 19.03 16.86
N HIS A 237 10.43 19.04 17.60
CA HIS A 237 9.79 17.83 18.13
C HIS A 237 8.72 17.24 17.19
N HIS A 238 8.57 17.82 15.99
CA HIS A 238 7.58 17.47 14.97
C HIS A 238 8.25 17.19 13.60
N LEU A 239 9.49 16.69 13.62
CA LEU A 239 10.27 16.29 12.45
C LEU A 239 9.94 14.87 11.99
#